data_AF-A0A9Q3PVV0-F1
#
_entry.id   AF-A0A9Q3PVV0-F1
#
_cell.length_a   1.000
_cell.length_b   1.000
_cell.length_c   1.000
_cell.angle_alpha   90.00
_cell.angle_beta   90.00
_cell.angle_gamma   90.00
#
_symmetry.space_group_name_H-M   'P 1'
#
loop_
_entity.id
_entity.type
_entity.pdbx_description
1 polymer ?
#
loop_
_entity_poly.entity_id
_entity_poly.type
_entity_poly.pdbx_seq_one_letter_code
_entity_poly.pdbx_strand_id
1 'polypeptide(L)'
;MEPDFKEGDQVLVSTPNFNNIKAPKKMRYSFVGPFTIIKLLGKNSVEVKLTEEFSREHPVFPVSLSKPYFQTEEDNLPCRKNNPTPPEIGEV
;
A
#
# COMPACT_ATOMS: atom_id res chain seq x y z
N MET A 1 -12.41 -12.85 -11.83
CA MET A 1 -12.29 -11.38 -11.88
C MET A 1 -10.84 -11.06 -11.62
N GLU A 2 -10.11 -10.78 -12.69
CA GLU A 2 -8.80 -10.13 -12.58
C GLU A 2 -9.07 -8.68 -12.13
N PRO A 3 -8.38 -8.15 -11.12
CA PRO A 3 -8.52 -6.75 -10.75
C PRO A 3 -7.97 -5.86 -11.88
N ASP A 4 -8.84 -5.02 -12.46
CA ASP A 4 -8.44 -3.95 -13.38
C ASP A 4 -7.71 -2.86 -12.60
N PHE A 5 -6.39 -2.96 -12.54
CA PHE A 5 -5.53 -1.90 -12.04
C PHE A 5 -5.48 -0.74 -13.04
N LYS A 6 -5.32 0.48 -12.55
CA LYS A 6 -5.13 1.68 -13.38
C LYS A 6 -3.83 2.39 -13.02
N GLU A 7 -3.23 3.05 -14.00
CA GLU A 7 -2.15 4.00 -13.78
C GLU A 7 -2.59 5.10 -12.81
N GLY A 8 -1.74 5.40 -11.82
CA GLY A 8 -2.03 6.34 -10.73
C GLY A 8 -2.69 5.73 -9.48
N ASP A 9 -3.19 4.49 -9.55
CA ASP A 9 -3.79 3.82 -8.40
C ASP A 9 -2.71 3.35 -7.41
N GLN A 10 -3.08 3.24 -6.13
CA GLN A 10 -2.18 2.76 -5.09
C GLN A 10 -2.35 1.25 -4.89
N VAL A 11 -1.25 0.53 -4.85
CA VAL A 11 -1.26 -0.92 -4.67
C VAL A 11 -0.26 -1.36 -3.61
N LEU A 12 -0.67 -2.35 -2.84
CA LEU A 12 0.21 -3.09 -1.94
C LEU A 12 0.87 -4.22 -2.72
N VAL A 13 2.20 -4.30 -2.66
CA VAL A 13 2.94 -5.37 -3.34
C VAL A 13 3.37 -6.41 -2.32
N SER A 14 3.23 -7.69 -2.68
CA SER A 14 3.63 -8.78 -1.78
C SER A 14 5.15 -8.85 -1.62
N THR A 15 5.60 -9.07 -0.38
CA THR A 15 7.02 -9.19 0.00
C THR A 15 7.72 -10.54 -0.20
N PRO A 16 7.11 -11.67 -0.64
CA PRO A 16 7.82 -12.95 -0.69
C PRO A 16 9.04 -12.89 -1.64
N ASN A 17 8.97 -12.07 -2.68
CA ASN A 17 10.06 -11.83 -3.64
C ASN A 17 10.96 -10.65 -3.27
N PHE A 18 10.67 -9.94 -2.19
CA PHE A 18 11.48 -8.81 -1.76
C PHE A 18 12.75 -9.30 -1.07
N ASN A 19 13.82 -9.37 -1.84
CA ASN A 19 15.12 -9.84 -1.36
C ASN A 19 15.87 -8.75 -0.57
N ASN A 20 15.39 -7.50 -0.59
CA ASN A 20 15.98 -6.41 0.17
C ASN A 20 15.50 -6.32 1.63
N ILE A 21 14.38 -6.96 1.95
CA ILE A 21 13.82 -6.93 3.32
C ILE A 21 14.66 -7.83 4.23
N LYS A 22 15.58 -7.22 4.97
CA LYS A 22 16.44 -7.85 5.99
C LYS A 22 15.69 -8.23 7.27
N ALA A 23 14.45 -8.69 7.16
CA ALA A 23 13.65 -9.13 8.30
C ALA A 23 13.42 -10.65 8.26
N PRO A 24 13.40 -11.33 9.42
CA PRO A 24 13.11 -12.76 9.49
C PRO A 24 11.71 -13.08 8.95
N LYS A 25 11.55 -14.23 8.31
CA LYS A 25 10.30 -14.67 7.64
C LYS A 25 9.03 -14.55 8.49
N LYS A 26 9.15 -14.62 9.81
CA LYS A 26 8.04 -14.51 10.76
C LYS A 26 7.66 -13.07 11.14
N MET A 27 8.56 -12.10 10.95
CA MET A 27 8.36 -10.70 11.36
C MET A 27 8.15 -9.76 10.17
N ARG A 28 8.37 -10.24 8.94
CA ARG A 28 8.12 -9.44 7.74
C ARG A 28 6.64 -9.37 7.43
N TYR A 29 6.19 -8.17 7.06
CA TYR A 29 4.84 -7.96 6.56
C TYR A 29 4.63 -8.73 5.26
N SER A 30 3.45 -9.33 5.06
CA SER A 30 3.12 -10.06 3.83
C SER A 30 3.00 -9.13 2.60
N PHE A 31 2.73 -7.86 2.83
CA PHE A 31 2.61 -6.82 1.83
C PHE A 31 3.35 -5.57 2.29
N VAL A 32 3.96 -4.87 1.35
CA VAL A 32 4.68 -3.61 1.57
C VAL A 32 4.02 -2.52 0.76
N GLY A 33 3.98 -1.34 1.38
CA GLY A 33 3.79 -0.01 0.78
C GLY A 33 2.55 0.18 -0.10
N PRO A 34 1.78 1.26 0.06
CA PRO A 34 0.98 1.74 -1.05
C PRO A 34 1.93 2.33 -2.10
N PHE A 35 2.22 1.58 -3.15
CA PHE A 35 3.00 2.05 -4.28
C PHE A 35 2.08 2.54 -5.39
N THR A 36 2.46 3.65 -6.03
CA THR A 36 1.71 4.18 -7.16
C THR A 36 2.04 3.38 -8.42
N ILE A 37 1.02 2.90 -9.13
CA ILE A 37 1.20 2.29 -10.44
C ILE A 37 1.63 3.37 -11.43
N ILE A 38 2.81 3.19 -12.03
CA ILE A 38 3.32 4.06 -13.10
C ILE A 38 2.68 3.63 -14.42
N LYS A 39 2.61 2.32 -14.67
CA LYS A 39 2.17 1.78 -15.95
C LYS A 39 1.67 0.34 -15.83
N LEU A 40 0.75 -0.05 -16.69
CA LEU A 40 0.34 -1.45 -16.84
C LEU A 40 1.19 -2.10 -17.95
N LEU A 41 2.03 -3.07 -17.59
CA LEU A 41 2.75 -3.92 -18.54
C LEU A 41 1.85 -5.10 -18.95
N GLY A 42 0.98 -4.84 -19.93
CA GLY A 42 0.08 -5.85 -20.47
C GLY A 42 -1.03 -6.25 -19.49
N LYS A 43 -1.58 -7.46 -19.68
CA LYS A 43 -2.73 -7.94 -18.88
C LYS A 43 -2.37 -8.35 -17.45
N ASN A 44 -1.14 -8.82 -17.24
CA ASN A 44 -0.78 -9.53 -16.01
C ASN A 44 0.31 -8.84 -15.20
N SER A 45 0.86 -7.72 -15.65
CA SER A 45 1.97 -7.06 -14.96
C SER A 45 1.72 -5.56 -14.80
N VAL A 46 2.11 -5.02 -13.66
CA VAL A 46 2.02 -3.61 -13.32
C VAL A 46 3.39 -3.12 -12.90
N GLU A 47 3.79 -1.98 -13.43
CA GLU A 47 4.98 -1.25 -13.02
C GLU A 47 4.57 -0.26 -11.94
N VAL A 48 5.23 -0.35 -10.79
CA VAL A 48 4.97 0.50 -9.64
C VAL A 48 6.19 1.34 -9.32
N LYS A 49 5.94 2.51 -8.73
CA LYS A 49 6.99 3.40 -8.25
C LYS A 49 7.46 2.94 -6.88
N LEU A 50 8.54 2.16 -6.86
CA LEU A 50 9.24 1.81 -5.62
C LEU A 50 9.97 3.04 -5.06
N THR A 51 9.96 3.20 -3.73
CA THR A 51 10.76 4.23 -3.05
C THR A 51 12.25 3.86 -3.09
N GLU A 52 13.14 4.81 -2.84
CA GLU A 52 14.60 4.63 -3.00
C GLU A 52 15.15 3.42 -2.22
N GLU A 53 14.54 3.10 -1.07
CA GLU A 53 14.85 1.91 -0.27
C GLU A 53 14.58 0.59 -1.03
N PHE A 54 13.55 0.56 -1.87
CA PHE A 54 13.16 -0.59 -2.69
C PHE A 54 13.53 -0.43 -4.17
N SER A 55 14.22 0.64 -4.57
CA SER A 55 14.59 0.92 -5.98
C SER A 55 15.53 -0.14 -6.58
N ARG A 56 16.20 -0.93 -5.72
CA ARG A 56 17.01 -2.08 -6.14
C ARG A 56 16.21 -3.32 -6.49
N GLU A 57 14.92 -3.34 -6.18
CA GLU A 57 14.02 -4.42 -6.55
C GLU A 57 13.34 -4.19 -7.89
N HIS A 58 12.83 -5.28 -8.46
CA HIS A 58 12.11 -5.22 -9.72
C HIS A 58 10.87 -4.32 -9.57
N PRO A 59 10.74 -3.23 -10.35
CA PRO A 59 9.58 -2.34 -10.26
C PRO A 59 8.32 -2.95 -10.91
N VAL A 60 8.45 -4.08 -11.60
CA VAL A 60 7.36 -4.75 -12.31
C VAL A 60 6.90 -5.96 -11.51
N PHE A 61 5.61 -5.96 -11.14
CA PHE A 61 4.98 -7.03 -10.37
C PHE A 61 3.78 -7.62 -11.09
N PRO A 62 3.50 -8.91 -10.93
CA PRO A 62 2.30 -9.51 -11.48
C PRO A 62 1.05 -9.13 -10.67
N VAL A 63 -0.10 -9.03 -11.36
CA VAL A 63 -1.41 -8.69 -10.77
C VAL A 63 -1.84 -9.62 -9.64
N SER A 64 -1.38 -10.87 -9.64
CA SER A 64 -1.65 -11.84 -8.58
C SER A 64 -0.93 -11.53 -7.26
N LEU A 65 0.16 -10.77 -7.31
CA LEU A 65 0.96 -10.38 -6.15
C LEU A 65 0.72 -8.92 -5.73
N SER A 66 -0.04 -8.16 -6.50
CA SER A 66 -0.49 -6.81 -6.15
C SER A 66 -1.90 -6.85 -5.58
N LYS A 67 -2.14 -6.09 -4.52
CA LYS A 67 -3.47 -5.84 -3.96
C LYS A 67 -3.82 -4.36 -4.11
N PRO A 68 -5.03 -4.02 -4.55
CA PRO A 68 -5.47 -2.62 -4.54
C PRO A 68 -5.44 -2.10 -3.11
N TYR A 69 -4.85 -0.92 -2.93
CA TYR A 69 -4.84 -0.21 -1.65
C TYR A 69 -6.07 0.68 -1.59
N PHE A 70 -7.05 0.28 -0.78
CA PHE A 70 -8.17 1.14 -0.46
C PHE A 70 -7.76 2.02 0.72
N GLN A 71 -7.49 3.29 0.46
CA GLN A 71 -7.37 4.27 1.53
C GLN A 71 -8.74 4.32 2.20
N THR A 72 -8.81 3.83 3.45
CA THR A 72 -10.05 3.95 4.21
C THR A 72 -10.25 5.43 4.50
N GLU A 73 -11.14 6.07 3.77
CA GLU A 73 -11.63 7.40 4.09
C GLU A 73 -12.22 7.31 5.51
N GLU A 74 -11.66 8.08 6.43
CA GLU A 74 -11.95 7.97 7.87
C GLU A 74 -13.44 8.16 8.21
N ASP A 75 -14.20 8.71 7.26
CA ASP A 75 -15.64 8.93 7.29
C ASP A 75 -16.49 7.65 7.21
N ASN A 76 -15.98 6.56 6.60
CA ASN A 76 -16.76 5.34 6.34
C ASN A 76 -16.54 4.21 7.37
N LEU A 77 -15.81 4.47 8.46
CA LEU A 77 -15.63 3.50 9.55
C LEU A 77 -16.60 3.81 10.69
N PRO A 78 -17.73 3.09 10.84
CA PRO A 78 -18.74 3.39 11.87
C PRO A 78 -18.22 3.28 13.31
N CYS A 79 -17.07 2.62 13.53
CA CYS A 79 -16.48 2.42 14.86
C CYS A 79 -15.29 3.31 15.18
N ARG A 80 -14.74 4.09 14.24
CA ARG A 80 -13.61 4.99 14.51
C ARG A 80 -14.16 6.34 14.98
N LYS A 81 -14.52 6.41 16.26
CA LYS A 81 -14.86 7.70 16.89
C LYS A 81 -13.61 8.58 16.84
N ASN A 82 -13.66 9.65 16.04
CA ASN A 82 -12.74 10.76 16.17
C ASN A 82 -12.85 11.25 17.62
N ASN A 83 -11.74 11.20 18.36
CA ASN A 83 -11.74 11.63 19.75
C ASN A 83 -12.33 13.05 19.85
N PRO A 84 -13.30 13.31 20.74
CA PRO A 84 -13.82 14.65 20.91
C PRO A 84 -12.70 15.58 21.36
N THR A 85 -12.60 16.74 20.70
CA THR A 85 -11.69 17.83 21.07
C THR A 85 -11.81 18.12 22.57
N PRO A 86 -10.70 18.14 23.34
CA PRO A 86 -10.76 18.50 24.76
C PRO A 86 -11.38 19.89 24.92
N PRO A 87 -12.33 20.09 25.86
CA PRO A 87 -12.89 21.40 26.12
C PRO A 87 -11.78 22.33 26.64
N GLU A 88 -11.64 23.48 26.01
CA GLU A 88 -10.76 24.56 26.44
C GLU A 88 -11.19 24.98 27.86
N ILE A 89 -10.40 24.59 28.86
CA ILE A 89 -10.60 25.05 30.23
C ILE A 89 -10.39 26.56 30.26
N GLY A 90 -11.49 27.31 30.39
CA GLY A 90 -11.43 28.75 30.59
C GLY A 90 -10.60 29.08 31.82
N GLU A 91 -9.50 29.80 31.59
CA GLU A 91 -8.66 30.40 32.62
C GLU A 91 -9.54 31.36 33.45
N VAL A 92 -9.55 31.17 34.78
CA VAL A 92 -10.22 32.05 35.76
C VAL A 92 -9.20 32.87 36.53
#